data_AF-A0A944CIY2-F1
#
_entry.id   AF-A0A944CIY2-F1
#
_cell.length_a   1.000
_cell.length_b   1.000
_cell.length_c   1.000
_cell.angle_alpha   90.00
_cell.angle_beta   90.00
_cell.angle_gamma   90.00
#
_symmetry.space_group_name_H-M   'P 1'
#
loop_
_entity.id
_entity.type
_entity.pdbx_description
1 polymer ?
#
loop_
_entity_poly.entity_id
_entity_poly.type
_entity_poly.pdbx_seq_one_letter_code
_entity_poly.pdbx_strand_id
1 'polypeptide(L)'
;MENKLKELRSSMDQTVLNNRRFNSTEKQLILENALNPHESKKTNFIGPILSVAFSVMFLFSIGSFTYYELFPDTRQADISPPDTAVSETGEKNVEIPLEEEKPLMEENNKYWEDITELDQGTHYDMATNARDYIASANISIHQTPAPDSKLIQKGYDEMYFYYLEASAIQNGLNIIAVKGMDIEKDFNNLYNLTMIIYEEQGKRTDGVNLDGVSKFDAHKYWKEPTDEMKLAVSYLQKLLNDLDIAINKGGIGEDNGFSYQGDGEKTEELQVFIDSYFGF
;
A
#
# COMPACT_ATOMS: atom_id res chain seq x y z
N MET A 1 23.04 27.42 39.91
CA MET A 1 22.12 26.27 39.96
C MET A 1 20.66 26.72 40.05
N GLU A 2 20.36 27.80 40.76
CA GLU A 2 19.00 28.34 40.95
C GLU A 2 18.31 28.84 39.67
N ASN A 3 19.04 29.43 38.72
CA ASN A 3 18.43 29.91 37.46
C ASN A 3 17.93 28.77 36.55
N LYS A 4 18.67 27.65 36.50
CA LYS A 4 18.25 26.45 35.75
C LYS A 4 17.03 25.78 36.37
N LEU A 5 16.93 25.79 37.70
CA LEU A 5 15.77 25.30 38.44
C LEU A 5 14.52 26.16 38.20
N LYS A 6 14.70 27.48 38.04
CA LYS A 6 13.60 28.42 37.77
C LYS A 6 13.06 28.27 36.35
N GLU A 7 13.94 28.07 35.36
CA GLU A 7 13.57 27.79 33.97
C GLU A 7 12.88 26.43 33.82
N LEU A 8 13.38 25.39 34.50
CA LEU A 8 12.75 24.06 34.46
C LEU A 8 11.33 24.09 35.04
N ARG A 9 11.13 24.84 36.13
CA ARG A 9 9.82 24.98 36.77
C ARG A 9 8.82 25.73 35.88
N SER A 10 9.29 26.81 35.23
CA SER A 10 8.48 27.57 34.27
C SER A 10 8.14 26.75 33.02
N SER A 11 9.08 25.94 32.53
CA SER A 11 8.86 25.05 31.38
C SER A 11 7.90 23.91 31.70
N MET A 12 7.96 23.33 32.89
CA MET A 12 7.06 22.25 33.32
C MET A 12 5.62 22.75 33.49
N ASP A 13 5.42 23.96 34.00
CA ASP A 13 4.09 24.57 34.11
C ASP A 13 3.48 24.89 32.72
N GLN A 14 4.32 25.10 31.69
CA GLN A 14 3.88 25.55 30.37
C GLN A 14 3.67 24.42 29.34
N THR A 15 4.34 23.27 29.50
CA THR A 15 4.43 22.27 28.41
C THR A 15 3.68 20.97 28.65
N VAL A 16 3.23 20.66 29.88
CA VAL A 16 2.57 19.36 30.17
C VAL A 16 1.30 19.47 31.03
N LEU A 17 0.89 20.66 31.51
CA LEU A 17 -0.13 20.77 32.55
C LEU A 17 -1.38 21.59 32.21
N ASN A 18 -1.73 21.75 30.94
CA ASN A 18 -2.99 22.43 30.59
C ASN A 18 -4.24 21.54 30.60
N ASN A 19 -4.21 20.30 31.10
CA ASN A 19 -5.47 19.56 31.33
C ASN A 19 -5.49 18.50 32.46
N ARG A 20 -4.53 18.48 33.39
CA ARG A 20 -4.65 17.62 34.59
C ARG A 20 -4.02 18.26 35.82
N ARG A 21 -4.84 18.56 36.83
CA ARG A 21 -4.36 19.03 38.15
C ARG A 21 -3.86 17.82 38.95
N PHE A 22 -2.55 17.61 38.98
CA PHE A 22 -1.93 16.67 39.92
C PHE A 22 -2.02 17.21 41.35
N ASN A 23 -2.35 16.34 42.30
CA ASN A 23 -2.36 16.72 43.72
C ASN A 23 -0.93 16.83 44.27
N SER A 24 -0.79 17.42 45.46
CA SER A 24 0.53 17.66 46.08
C SER A 24 1.34 16.39 46.32
N THR A 25 0.66 15.26 46.55
CA THR A 25 1.28 13.97 46.82
C THR A 25 1.88 13.35 45.56
N GLU A 26 1.19 13.45 44.42
CA GLU A 26 1.70 12.95 43.13
C GLU A 26 2.93 13.74 42.65
N LYS A 27 2.93 15.07 42.87
CA LYS A 27 4.09 15.91 42.56
C LYS A 27 5.32 15.54 43.39
N GLN A 28 5.10 15.16 44.65
CA GLN A 28 6.17 14.79 45.58
C GLN A 28 6.77 13.42 45.21
N LEU A 29 5.93 12.45 44.82
CA LEU A 29 6.33 11.13 44.33
C LEU A 29 7.16 11.19 43.04
N ILE A 30 6.77 12.06 42.09
CA ILE A 30 7.52 12.24 40.84
C ILE A 30 8.89 12.88 41.11
N LEU A 31 8.94 13.85 42.03
CA LEU A 31 10.18 14.51 42.40
C LEU A 31 11.15 13.55 43.12
N GLU A 32 10.63 12.69 44.00
CA GLU A 32 11.44 11.72 44.75
C GLU A 32 12.04 10.64 43.83
N ASN A 33 11.26 10.16 42.86
CA ASN A 33 11.72 9.19 41.86
C ASN A 33 12.74 9.80 40.87
N ALA A 34 12.66 11.09 40.57
CA ALA A 34 13.61 11.77 39.69
C ALA A 34 14.96 12.05 40.36
N LEU A 35 15.00 12.13 41.70
CA LEU A 35 16.20 12.49 42.46
C LEU A 35 17.00 11.30 42.98
N ASN A 36 16.41 10.11 43.08
CA ASN A 36 17.08 8.90 43.57
C ASN A 36 16.87 7.69 42.62
N PRO A 37 17.65 7.56 41.53
CA PRO A 37 17.65 6.32 40.76
C PRO A 37 18.40 5.24 41.56
N HIS A 38 17.66 4.38 42.24
CA HIS A 38 18.24 3.26 42.98
C HIS A 38 18.76 2.19 42.02
N GLU A 39 20.07 1.92 42.05
CA GLU A 39 20.65 0.68 41.50
C GLU A 39 20.07 -0.53 42.26
N SER A 40 19.49 -1.51 41.55
CA SER A 40 19.19 -2.82 42.13
C SER A 40 19.53 -3.96 41.17
N LYS A 41 20.13 -5.00 41.75
CA LYS A 41 20.61 -6.23 41.11
C LYS A 41 19.48 -7.25 40.88
N LYS A 42 19.67 -8.05 39.82
CA LYS A 42 18.93 -9.24 39.36
C LYS A 42 18.14 -10.04 40.42
N THR A 43 16.88 -10.34 40.11
CA THR A 43 16.28 -11.70 40.14
C THR A 43 15.15 -11.80 39.10
N ASN A 44 15.04 -12.95 38.43
CA ASN A 44 14.04 -13.26 37.40
C ASN A 44 12.72 -13.73 38.03
N PHE A 45 11.57 -13.26 37.52
CA PHE A 45 10.41 -14.05 37.04
C PHE A 45 9.19 -13.13 36.82
N ILE A 46 8.53 -13.24 35.65
CA ILE A 46 7.24 -12.61 35.26
C ILE A 46 7.34 -11.08 35.05
N GLY A 47 7.20 -10.43 33.90
CA GLY A 47 6.85 -10.74 32.50
C GLY A 47 6.51 -9.36 31.86
N PRO A 48 7.03 -8.97 30.69
CA PRO A 48 6.85 -7.59 30.20
C PRO A 48 5.58 -7.49 29.33
N ILE A 49 4.48 -7.00 29.91
CA ILE A 49 3.26 -6.65 29.15
C ILE A 49 3.11 -5.13 28.92
N LEU A 50 4.03 -4.29 29.40
CA LEU A 50 3.83 -2.83 29.36
C LEU A 50 4.85 -2.02 28.54
N SER A 51 5.60 -2.66 27.62
CA SER A 51 6.64 -1.97 26.82
C SER A 51 6.48 -2.04 25.30
N VAL A 52 5.36 -2.55 24.78
CA VAL A 52 5.12 -2.58 23.31
C VAL A 52 4.16 -1.49 22.84
N ALA A 53 3.44 -0.83 23.76
CA ALA A 53 2.41 0.14 23.41
C ALA A 53 2.91 1.57 23.06
N PHE A 54 4.22 1.85 23.09
CA PHE A 54 4.75 3.21 22.87
C PHE A 54 5.77 3.35 21.74
N SER A 55 6.09 2.27 21.02
CA SER A 55 7.06 2.30 19.91
C SER A 55 6.43 2.19 18.52
N VAL A 56 5.12 1.96 18.42
CA VAL A 56 4.40 1.83 17.13
C VAL A 56 3.80 3.17 16.66
N MET A 57 3.73 4.19 17.53
CA MET A 57 3.17 5.50 17.19
C MET A 57 4.14 6.48 16.49
N PHE A 58 5.35 6.05 16.11
CA PHE A 58 6.34 6.95 15.50
C PHE A 58 6.88 6.52 14.12
N LEU A 59 6.28 5.49 13.48
CA LEU A 59 6.67 5.03 12.14
C LEU A 59 5.61 5.23 11.05
N PHE A 60 4.46 5.82 11.34
CA PHE A 60 3.38 6.02 10.35
C PHE A 60 3.07 7.51 10.12
N SER A 61 4.10 8.31 9.90
CA SER A 61 3.96 9.72 9.49
C SER A 61 4.72 10.07 8.21
N ILE A 62 5.13 9.06 7.43
CA ILE A 62 5.86 9.24 6.15
C ILE A 62 4.97 8.99 4.91
N GLY A 63 3.72 8.54 5.04
CA GLY A 63 2.75 8.46 3.94
C GLY A 63 2.16 9.82 3.51
N SER A 64 2.90 10.93 3.60
CA SER A 64 2.41 12.26 3.25
C SER A 64 3.46 13.16 2.55
N PHE A 65 4.59 12.60 2.12
CA PHE A 65 5.71 13.39 1.60
C PHE A 65 6.37 12.83 0.33
N THR A 66 5.60 12.40 -0.67
CA THR A 66 6.15 12.11 -2.03
C THR A 66 5.45 12.86 -3.17
N TYR A 67 4.66 13.90 -2.87
CA TYR A 67 3.95 14.64 -3.93
C TYR A 67 4.84 15.57 -4.78
N TYR A 68 6.13 15.73 -4.46
CA TYR A 68 7.00 16.71 -5.14
C TYR A 68 8.10 16.15 -6.04
N GLU A 69 8.32 14.82 -6.06
CA GLU A 69 9.40 14.23 -6.88
C GLU A 69 8.91 13.34 -8.05
N LEU A 70 7.61 13.12 -8.19
CA LEU A 70 7.06 12.12 -9.12
C LEU A 70 6.77 12.60 -10.57
N PHE A 71 7.18 13.82 -10.96
CA PHE A 71 7.02 14.28 -12.34
C PHE A 71 8.23 15.06 -12.89
N PRO A 72 9.29 14.38 -13.36
CA PRO A 72 10.18 14.97 -14.36
C PRO A 72 9.45 14.98 -15.72
N ASP A 73 9.29 16.17 -16.29
CA ASP A 73 8.68 16.45 -17.58
C ASP A 73 9.54 15.83 -18.72
N THR A 74 9.12 14.71 -19.30
CA THR A 74 9.75 14.13 -20.51
C THR A 74 8.72 13.94 -21.62
N ARG A 75 8.39 15.04 -22.29
CA ARG A 75 7.85 14.98 -23.65
C ARG A 75 8.99 14.67 -24.62
N GLN A 76 9.02 13.45 -25.16
CA GLN A 76 9.28 13.09 -26.57
C GLN A 76 9.84 11.66 -26.66
N ALA A 77 9.01 10.74 -27.14
CA ALA A 77 9.46 9.50 -27.77
C ALA A 77 9.04 9.55 -29.23
N ASP A 78 9.99 9.80 -30.13
CA ASP A 78 9.84 9.52 -31.56
C ASP A 78 10.12 8.03 -31.76
N ILE A 79 9.12 7.31 -32.24
CA ILE A 79 9.20 5.90 -32.63
C ILE A 79 9.23 5.86 -34.16
N SER A 80 10.29 5.33 -34.74
CA SER A 80 10.30 4.86 -36.15
C SER A 80 10.35 3.33 -36.17
N PRO A 81 9.54 2.66 -37.00
CA PRO A 81 9.52 1.19 -37.08
C PRO A 81 10.57 0.66 -38.08
N PRO A 82 11.11 -0.56 -37.90
CA PRO A 82 11.82 -1.24 -38.97
C PRO A 82 10.90 -2.15 -39.79
N ASP A 83 11.27 -2.23 -41.06
CA ASP A 83 10.58 -2.87 -42.17
C ASP A 83 10.45 -4.39 -42.08
N THR A 84 9.44 -4.85 -42.82
CA THR A 84 9.08 -6.23 -43.13
C THR A 84 10.09 -6.85 -44.12
N ALA A 85 10.52 -8.09 -43.88
CA ALA A 85 11.07 -8.95 -44.92
C ALA A 85 10.58 -10.39 -44.75
N VAL A 86 9.81 -10.83 -45.73
CA VAL A 86 9.32 -12.20 -45.97
C VAL A 86 10.45 -13.04 -46.57
N SER A 87 10.59 -14.31 -46.17
CA SER A 87 11.15 -15.34 -47.04
C SER A 87 10.61 -16.74 -46.70
N GLU A 88 10.45 -17.50 -47.78
CA GLU A 88 9.71 -18.74 -48.01
C GLU A 88 10.26 -20.04 -47.40
N THR A 89 9.31 -20.95 -47.14
CA THR A 89 9.27 -22.43 -47.22
C THR A 89 10.52 -23.30 -47.04
N GLY A 90 10.35 -24.33 -46.23
CA GLY A 90 11.11 -25.59 -46.31
C GLY A 90 10.52 -26.68 -45.41
N GLU A 91 9.63 -27.52 -45.95
CA GLU A 91 9.18 -28.77 -45.33
C GLU A 91 10.37 -29.71 -45.08
N LYS A 92 10.49 -30.20 -43.84
CA LYS A 92 11.21 -31.44 -43.55
C LYS A 92 10.48 -32.24 -42.48
N ASN A 93 10.01 -33.42 -42.90
CA ASN A 93 9.57 -34.51 -42.05
C ASN A 93 10.62 -34.84 -40.99
N VAL A 94 10.21 -34.86 -39.72
CA VAL A 94 10.97 -35.44 -38.61
C VAL A 94 10.05 -36.43 -37.90
N GLU A 95 10.49 -37.69 -37.86
CA GLU A 95 9.87 -38.77 -37.10
C GLU A 95 9.76 -38.38 -35.62
N ILE A 96 8.56 -38.51 -35.07
CA ILE A 96 8.25 -38.27 -33.65
C ILE A 96 8.64 -39.52 -32.87
N PRO A 97 9.61 -39.47 -31.94
CA PRO A 97 9.79 -40.51 -30.95
C PRO A 97 8.64 -40.43 -29.95
N LEU A 98 8.02 -41.57 -29.65
CA LEU A 98 7.01 -41.73 -28.61
C LEU A 98 7.61 -41.27 -27.27
N GLU A 99 7.25 -40.06 -26.85
CA GLU A 99 7.58 -39.55 -25.52
C GLU A 99 6.60 -40.20 -24.54
N GLU A 100 7.14 -40.98 -23.59
CA GLU A 100 6.37 -41.56 -22.49
C GLU A 100 5.62 -40.43 -21.78
N GLU A 101 4.29 -40.50 -21.77
CA GLU A 101 3.43 -39.67 -20.92
C GLU A 101 3.87 -39.85 -19.46
N LYS A 102 4.70 -38.93 -18.99
CA LYS A 102 4.82 -38.69 -17.56
C LYS A 102 3.42 -38.33 -17.06
N PRO A 103 2.95 -38.94 -15.96
CA PRO A 103 1.68 -38.54 -15.38
C PRO A 103 1.77 -37.03 -15.10
N LEU A 104 0.79 -36.28 -15.61
CA LEU A 104 0.53 -34.89 -15.25
C LEU A 104 0.53 -34.82 -13.72
N MET A 105 1.67 -34.42 -13.13
CA MET A 105 1.65 -33.88 -11.79
C MET A 105 0.68 -32.71 -11.88
N GLU A 106 -0.37 -32.73 -11.06
CA GLU A 106 -1.10 -31.50 -10.76
C GLU A 106 -0.04 -30.45 -10.43
N GLU A 107 0.16 -29.53 -11.36
CA GLU A 107 0.99 -28.36 -11.14
C GLU A 107 0.40 -27.72 -9.89
N ASN A 108 1.17 -27.71 -8.80
CA ASN A 108 0.68 -27.13 -7.56
C ASN A 108 0.61 -25.63 -7.78
N ASN A 109 -0.53 -25.16 -8.30
CA ASN A 109 -0.77 -23.76 -8.69
C ASN A 109 -0.60 -22.78 -7.52
N LYS A 110 -0.53 -23.29 -6.28
CA LYS A 110 -0.31 -22.53 -5.05
C LYS A 110 1.16 -22.32 -4.70
N TYR A 111 2.08 -23.07 -5.31
CA TYR A 111 3.50 -22.79 -5.12
C TYR A 111 3.84 -21.45 -5.76
N TRP A 112 4.51 -20.59 -5.00
CA TRP A 112 4.97 -19.32 -5.49
C TRP A 112 6.28 -18.89 -4.85
N GLU A 113 6.98 -17.99 -5.53
CA GLU A 113 8.23 -17.39 -5.10
C GLU A 113 8.20 -15.87 -5.31
N ASP A 114 8.85 -15.15 -4.40
CA ASP A 114 9.16 -13.73 -4.59
C ASP A 114 10.45 -13.64 -5.41
N ILE A 115 10.37 -12.99 -6.56
CA ILE A 115 11.48 -12.80 -7.50
C ILE A 115 11.81 -11.31 -7.68
N THR A 116 11.46 -10.49 -6.69
CA THR A 116 11.74 -9.05 -6.70
C THR A 116 13.25 -8.80 -6.78
N GLU A 117 13.69 -8.17 -7.86
CA GLU A 117 15.07 -7.71 -8.06
C GLU A 117 15.14 -6.20 -7.84
N LEU A 118 16.04 -5.76 -6.96
CA LEU A 118 16.18 -4.35 -6.59
C LEU A 118 17.38 -3.72 -7.28
N ASP A 119 17.20 -2.50 -7.76
CA ASP A 119 18.28 -1.73 -8.36
C ASP A 119 19.32 -1.35 -7.30
N GLN A 120 20.58 -1.66 -7.59
CA GLN A 120 21.68 -1.37 -6.68
C GLN A 120 21.83 0.15 -6.46
N GLY A 121 21.79 0.56 -5.19
CA GLY A 121 21.96 1.96 -4.80
C GLY A 121 20.67 2.78 -4.82
N THR A 122 19.54 2.19 -5.24
CA THR A 122 18.22 2.81 -5.12
C THR A 122 17.67 2.63 -3.72
N HIS A 123 17.15 3.71 -3.13
CA HIS A 123 16.43 3.66 -1.87
C HIS A 123 14.92 3.65 -2.15
N TYR A 124 14.23 2.66 -1.61
CA TYR A 124 12.78 2.50 -1.77
C TYR A 124 12.08 2.89 -0.47
N ASP A 125 11.12 3.80 -0.54
CA ASP A 125 10.26 4.19 0.59
C ASP A 125 9.01 3.29 0.67
N MET A 126 9.23 1.98 0.56
CA MET A 126 8.20 0.94 0.62
C MET A 126 8.83 -0.40 0.99
N ALA A 127 8.01 -1.37 1.38
CA ALA A 127 8.45 -2.75 1.53
C ALA A 127 8.90 -3.31 0.17
N THR A 128 10.04 -4.02 0.16
CA THR A 128 10.71 -4.50 -1.07
C THR A 128 10.63 -6.01 -1.25
N ASN A 129 9.63 -6.65 -0.65
CA ASN A 129 9.27 -8.05 -0.88
C ASN A 129 7.74 -8.17 -0.89
N ALA A 130 7.21 -9.14 -1.62
CA ALA A 130 5.79 -9.33 -1.87
C ALA A 130 4.95 -9.46 -0.59
N ARG A 131 5.44 -10.22 0.39
CA ARG A 131 4.73 -10.43 1.66
C ARG A 131 4.52 -9.14 2.42
N ASP A 132 5.60 -8.43 2.72
CA ASP A 132 5.57 -7.19 3.49
C ASP A 132 4.87 -6.07 2.70
N TYR A 133 5.02 -6.09 1.37
CA TYR A 133 4.35 -5.15 0.48
C TYR A 133 2.83 -5.30 0.50
N ILE A 134 2.32 -6.52 0.29
CA ILE A 134 0.88 -6.80 0.35
C ILE A 134 0.32 -6.43 1.72
N ALA A 135 1.00 -6.78 2.82
CA ALA A 135 0.56 -6.41 4.16
C ALA A 135 0.48 -4.89 4.34
N SER A 136 1.50 -4.16 3.87
CA SER A 136 1.56 -2.69 3.97
C SER A 136 0.49 -2.02 3.10
N ALA A 137 0.31 -2.47 1.86
CA ALA A 137 -0.71 -1.98 0.95
C ALA A 137 -2.12 -2.24 1.49
N ASN A 138 -2.37 -3.44 2.02
CA ASN A 138 -3.63 -3.81 2.66
C ASN A 138 -3.96 -2.88 3.83
N ILE A 139 -2.97 -2.59 4.70
CA ILE A 139 -3.16 -1.64 5.80
C ILE A 139 -3.48 -0.24 5.26
N SER A 140 -2.71 0.25 4.29
CA SER A 140 -2.84 1.62 3.78
C SER A 140 -4.21 1.89 3.15
N ILE A 141 -4.66 1.01 2.24
CA ILE A 141 -5.93 1.20 1.51
C ILE A 141 -7.17 1.08 2.40
N HIS A 142 -7.07 0.45 3.57
CA HIS A 142 -8.15 0.34 4.54
C HIS A 142 -8.14 1.44 5.61
N GLN A 143 -7.14 2.33 5.60
CA GLN A 143 -7.15 3.48 6.49
C GLN A 143 -8.22 4.47 6.04
N THR A 144 -9.02 4.93 6.99
CA THR A 144 -9.83 6.12 6.77
C THR A 144 -8.90 7.32 6.80
N PRO A 145 -8.93 8.22 5.79
CA PRO A 145 -8.12 9.42 5.82
C PRO A 145 -8.41 10.22 7.09
N ALA A 146 -7.34 10.56 7.83
CA ALA A 146 -7.47 11.25 9.10
C ALA A 146 -8.27 12.57 8.90
N PRO A 147 -9.23 12.92 9.80
CA PRO A 147 -10.06 14.11 9.65
C PRO A 147 -9.26 15.41 9.51
N ASP A 148 -8.04 15.45 10.08
CA ASP A 148 -7.10 16.56 10.00
C ASP A 148 -6.05 16.40 8.89
N SER A 149 -6.18 15.41 8.01
CA SER A 149 -5.31 15.25 6.86
C SER A 149 -5.35 16.49 5.98
N LYS A 150 -4.21 16.84 5.38
CA LYS A 150 -4.11 17.98 4.45
C LYS A 150 -5.07 17.83 3.25
N LEU A 151 -5.49 16.62 2.92
CA LEU A 151 -6.47 16.33 1.87
C LEU A 151 -7.87 16.79 2.30
N ILE A 152 -8.35 16.29 3.44
CA ILE A 152 -9.67 16.66 3.97
C ILE A 152 -9.74 18.16 4.27
N GLN A 153 -8.70 18.73 4.89
CA GLN A 153 -8.64 20.17 5.16
C GLN A 153 -8.73 21.03 3.90
N LYS A 154 -8.29 20.51 2.75
CA LYS A 154 -8.34 21.19 1.47
C LYS A 154 -9.62 20.94 0.69
N GLY A 155 -10.51 20.07 1.17
CA GLY A 155 -11.80 19.78 0.53
C GLY A 155 -11.77 18.63 -0.48
N TYR A 156 -10.70 17.84 -0.53
CA TYR A 156 -10.69 16.63 -1.38
C TYR A 156 -11.63 15.57 -0.81
N ASP A 157 -12.36 14.90 -1.70
CA ASP A 157 -13.21 13.77 -1.34
C ASP A 157 -12.41 12.50 -1.01
N GLU A 158 -13.10 11.53 -0.42
CA GLU A 158 -12.56 10.23 -0.05
C GLU A 158 -12.08 9.42 -1.26
N MET A 159 -12.74 9.51 -2.41
CA MET A 159 -12.34 8.77 -3.60
C MET A 159 -11.01 9.28 -4.16
N TYR A 160 -10.69 10.55 -3.96
CA TYR A 160 -9.37 11.07 -4.28
C TYR A 160 -8.28 10.47 -3.39
N PHE A 161 -8.56 10.22 -2.11
CA PHE A 161 -7.62 9.50 -1.25
C PHE A 161 -7.36 8.08 -1.81
N TYR A 162 -8.41 7.34 -2.15
CA TYR A 162 -8.24 6.00 -2.72
C TYR A 162 -7.53 6.00 -4.08
N TYR A 163 -7.71 7.03 -4.90
CA TYR A 163 -6.92 7.20 -6.11
C TYR A 163 -5.41 7.35 -5.82
N LEU A 164 -5.05 8.11 -4.78
CA LEU A 164 -3.65 8.27 -4.38
C LEU A 164 -3.06 6.96 -3.85
N GLU A 165 -3.81 6.24 -3.02
CA GLU A 165 -3.41 4.92 -2.53
C GLU A 165 -3.26 3.92 -3.67
N ALA A 166 -4.22 3.86 -4.61
CA ALA A 166 -4.13 3.03 -5.80
C ALA A 166 -2.91 3.36 -6.66
N SER A 167 -2.57 4.65 -6.80
CA SER A 167 -1.36 5.08 -7.52
C SER A 167 -0.08 4.61 -6.83
N ALA A 168 -0.03 4.68 -5.49
CA ALA A 168 1.09 4.17 -4.71
C ALA A 168 1.20 2.64 -4.83
N ILE A 169 0.07 1.94 -4.84
CA ILE A 169 0.02 0.49 -5.05
C ILE A 169 0.53 0.15 -6.46
N GLN A 170 0.04 0.82 -7.50
CA GLN A 170 0.50 0.59 -8.87
C GLN A 170 2.02 0.76 -9.01
N ASN A 171 2.58 1.81 -8.40
CA ASN A 171 4.03 2.05 -8.41
C ASN A 171 4.81 0.92 -7.71
N GLY A 172 4.29 0.40 -6.60
CA GLY A 172 4.93 -0.72 -5.92
C GLY A 172 4.83 -2.02 -6.70
N LEU A 173 3.71 -2.28 -7.38
CA LEU A 173 3.55 -3.44 -8.27
C LEU A 173 4.48 -3.41 -9.50
N ASN A 174 4.97 -2.24 -9.89
CA ASN A 174 6.01 -2.13 -10.93
C ASN A 174 7.41 -2.59 -10.45
N ILE A 175 7.60 -2.73 -9.13
CA ILE A 175 8.87 -3.12 -8.52
C ILE A 175 8.77 -4.55 -7.99
N ILE A 176 7.70 -4.87 -7.28
CA ILE A 176 7.50 -6.18 -6.66
C ILE A 176 7.14 -7.20 -7.74
N ALA A 177 7.91 -8.28 -7.80
CA ALA A 177 7.71 -9.35 -8.75
C ALA A 177 7.52 -10.69 -8.03
N VAL A 178 6.54 -11.45 -8.48
CA VAL A 178 6.22 -12.79 -7.98
C VAL A 178 6.21 -13.76 -9.13
N LYS A 179 6.48 -15.03 -8.84
CA LYS A 179 6.34 -16.11 -9.80
C LYS A 179 5.52 -17.26 -9.23
N GLY A 180 4.54 -17.71 -10.00
CA GLY A 180 3.57 -18.74 -9.61
C GLY A 180 2.20 -18.45 -10.21
N MET A 181 1.49 -19.51 -10.64
CA MET A 181 0.31 -19.37 -11.48
C MET A 181 -0.81 -18.53 -10.84
N ASP A 182 -1.19 -18.83 -9.61
CA ASP A 182 -2.31 -18.15 -8.96
C ASP A 182 -1.90 -16.78 -8.39
N ILE A 183 -0.70 -16.65 -7.83
CA ILE A 183 -0.20 -15.37 -7.32
C ILE A 183 0.00 -14.34 -8.45
N GLU A 184 0.44 -14.75 -9.63
CA GLU A 184 0.62 -13.84 -10.78
C GLU A 184 -0.73 -13.31 -11.27
N LYS A 185 -1.76 -14.15 -11.29
CA LYS A 185 -3.13 -13.70 -11.61
C LYS A 185 -3.61 -12.67 -10.60
N ASP A 186 -3.39 -12.91 -9.31
CA ASP A 186 -3.78 -11.98 -8.27
C ASP A 186 -3.04 -10.64 -8.38
N PHE A 187 -1.72 -10.66 -8.64
CA PHE A 187 -0.93 -9.44 -8.84
C PHE A 187 -1.36 -8.68 -10.11
N ASN A 188 -1.68 -9.39 -11.19
CA ASN A 188 -2.23 -8.77 -12.39
C ASN A 188 -3.60 -8.13 -12.11
N ASN A 189 -4.45 -8.79 -11.32
CA ASN A 189 -5.74 -8.23 -10.94
C ASN A 189 -5.60 -6.99 -10.05
N LEU A 190 -4.66 -6.98 -9.10
CA LEU A 190 -4.33 -5.77 -8.35
C LEU A 190 -3.91 -4.62 -9.29
N TYR A 191 -3.01 -4.89 -10.23
CA TYR A 191 -2.55 -3.90 -11.19
C TYR A 191 -3.70 -3.34 -12.03
N ASN A 192 -4.53 -4.23 -12.59
CA ASN A 192 -5.69 -3.86 -13.39
C ASN A 192 -6.69 -3.01 -12.60
N LEU A 193 -6.97 -3.35 -11.34
CA LEU A 193 -7.83 -2.54 -10.47
C LEU A 193 -7.26 -1.15 -10.23
N THR A 194 -5.94 -1.02 -10.03
CA THR A 194 -5.32 0.32 -9.90
C THR A 194 -5.42 1.14 -11.19
N MET A 195 -5.27 0.49 -12.35
CA MET A 195 -5.43 1.13 -13.66
C MET A 195 -6.87 1.64 -13.87
N ILE A 196 -7.87 0.83 -13.50
CA ILE A 196 -9.29 1.25 -13.56
C ILE A 196 -9.51 2.50 -12.72
N ILE A 197 -9.02 2.53 -11.49
CA ILE A 197 -9.16 3.69 -10.59
C ILE A 197 -8.48 4.93 -11.19
N TYR A 198 -7.31 4.76 -11.80
CA TYR A 198 -6.57 5.85 -12.45
C TYR A 198 -7.33 6.44 -13.65
N GLU A 199 -7.84 5.59 -14.54
CA GLU A 199 -8.63 6.02 -15.71
C GLU A 199 -9.93 6.71 -15.30
N GLU A 200 -10.62 6.15 -14.30
CA GLU A 200 -11.84 6.75 -13.76
C GLU A 200 -11.58 8.11 -13.12
N GLN A 201 -10.47 8.28 -12.39
CA GLN A 201 -10.06 9.60 -11.92
C GLN A 201 -9.79 10.56 -13.09
N GLY A 202 -9.22 10.07 -14.19
CA GLY A 202 -9.09 10.83 -15.44
C GLY A 202 -10.43 11.37 -15.94
N LYS A 203 -11.47 10.53 -16.00
CA LYS A 203 -12.84 10.90 -16.41
C LYS A 203 -13.46 11.97 -15.50
N ARG A 204 -13.12 11.96 -14.20
CA ARG A 204 -13.54 13.01 -13.24
C ARG A 204 -12.95 14.38 -13.55
N THR A 205 -11.74 14.40 -14.09
CA THR A 205 -11.02 15.64 -14.46
C THR A 205 -11.25 16.06 -15.92
N ASP A 206 -11.79 15.17 -16.75
CA ASP A 206 -12.00 15.42 -18.17
C ASP A 206 -12.99 16.58 -18.43
N GLY A 207 -12.58 17.50 -19.31
CA GLY A 207 -13.36 18.68 -19.67
C GLY A 207 -13.43 19.78 -18.59
N VAL A 208 -12.70 19.63 -17.48
CA VAL A 208 -12.64 20.67 -16.43
C VAL A 208 -11.74 21.81 -16.89
N ASN A 209 -12.31 23.00 -17.13
CA ASN A 209 -11.53 24.21 -17.40
C ASN A 209 -10.99 24.79 -16.08
N LEU A 210 -9.66 24.84 -15.95
CA LEU A 210 -8.95 25.36 -14.78
C LEU A 210 -8.37 26.77 -15.02
N ASP A 211 -8.75 27.46 -16.10
CA ASP A 211 -8.30 28.81 -16.40
C ASP A 211 -8.65 29.77 -15.25
N GLY A 212 -7.62 30.36 -14.65
CA GLY A 212 -7.76 31.26 -13.49
C GLY A 212 -8.13 30.55 -12.18
N VAL A 213 -8.23 29.22 -12.16
CA VAL A 213 -8.49 28.42 -10.97
C VAL A 213 -7.18 28.02 -10.31
N SER A 214 -7.09 28.24 -9.00
CA SER A 214 -5.96 27.75 -8.21
C SER A 214 -5.91 26.22 -8.28
N LYS A 215 -4.72 25.64 -8.47
CA LYS A 215 -4.51 24.18 -8.40
C LYS A 215 -5.07 23.56 -7.11
N PHE A 216 -5.14 24.32 -6.03
CA PHE A 216 -5.70 23.86 -4.75
C PHE A 216 -7.21 23.82 -4.73
N ASP A 217 -7.89 24.54 -5.64
CA ASP A 217 -9.36 24.60 -5.75
C ASP A 217 -9.89 23.76 -6.91
N ALA A 218 -9.02 23.17 -7.73
CA ALA A 218 -9.40 22.38 -8.91
C ALA A 218 -10.37 21.24 -8.58
N HIS A 219 -10.23 20.62 -7.40
CA HIS A 219 -11.08 19.52 -6.94
C HIS A 219 -12.57 19.88 -6.83
N LYS A 220 -12.89 21.17 -6.65
CA LYS A 220 -14.27 21.67 -6.57
C LYS A 220 -15.03 21.57 -7.89
N TYR A 221 -14.31 21.33 -8.99
CA TYR A 221 -14.87 21.28 -10.34
C TYR A 221 -14.82 19.87 -10.94
N TRP A 222 -14.27 18.90 -10.20
CA TRP A 222 -14.24 17.52 -10.65
C TRP A 222 -15.65 16.95 -10.66
N LYS A 223 -15.91 16.04 -11.59
CA LYS A 223 -17.15 15.26 -11.58
C LYS A 223 -17.14 14.30 -10.39
N GLU A 224 -18.33 13.88 -9.98
CA GLU A 224 -18.49 12.85 -8.96
C GLU A 224 -17.82 11.53 -9.39
N PRO A 225 -17.35 10.71 -8.42
CA PRO A 225 -16.84 9.37 -8.71
C PRO A 225 -17.91 8.50 -9.37
N THR A 226 -17.51 7.80 -10.41
CA THR A 226 -18.33 6.79 -11.09
C THR A 226 -18.54 5.56 -10.22
N ASP A 227 -19.50 4.72 -10.58
CA ASP A 227 -19.76 3.49 -9.83
C ASP A 227 -18.67 2.45 -10.10
N GLU A 228 -18.09 2.46 -11.29
CA GLU A 228 -16.92 1.66 -11.67
C GLU A 228 -15.71 1.98 -10.78
N MET A 229 -15.44 3.27 -10.51
CA MET A 229 -14.35 3.66 -9.62
C MET A 229 -14.54 3.13 -8.21
N LYS A 230 -15.76 3.27 -7.65
CA LYS A 230 -16.08 2.79 -6.30
C LYS A 230 -15.98 1.27 -6.22
N LEU A 231 -16.44 0.57 -7.24
CA LEU A 231 -16.39 -0.88 -7.31
C LEU A 231 -14.95 -1.39 -7.43
N ALA A 232 -14.12 -0.74 -8.25
CA ALA A 232 -12.70 -1.06 -8.36
C ALA A 232 -11.95 -0.86 -7.03
N VAL A 233 -12.23 0.23 -6.30
CA VAL A 233 -11.68 0.43 -4.94
C VAL A 233 -12.11 -0.69 -4.00
N SER A 234 -13.39 -1.08 -4.03
CA SER A 234 -13.89 -2.17 -3.18
C SER A 234 -13.21 -3.51 -3.49
N TYR A 235 -13.04 -3.84 -4.76
CA TYR A 235 -12.33 -5.07 -5.15
C TYR A 235 -10.85 -5.01 -4.79
N LEU A 236 -10.19 -3.85 -4.96
CA LEU A 236 -8.79 -3.67 -4.60
C LEU A 236 -8.55 -3.93 -3.11
N GLN A 237 -9.41 -3.35 -2.26
CA GLN A 237 -9.41 -3.57 -0.81
C GLN A 237 -9.57 -5.06 -0.46
N LYS A 238 -10.61 -5.72 -1.01
CA LYS A 238 -10.91 -7.12 -0.72
C LYS A 238 -9.80 -8.06 -1.20
N LEU A 239 -9.29 -7.87 -2.42
CA LEU A 239 -8.21 -8.69 -2.95
C LEU A 239 -6.92 -8.54 -2.14
N LEU A 240 -6.55 -7.32 -1.72
CA LEU A 240 -5.39 -7.10 -0.85
C LEU A 240 -5.55 -7.79 0.51
N ASN A 241 -6.75 -7.77 1.08
CA ASN A 241 -7.03 -8.49 2.33
C ASN A 241 -6.88 -10.01 2.15
N ASP A 242 -7.49 -10.57 1.10
CA ASP A 242 -7.49 -12.01 0.85
C ASP A 242 -6.07 -12.52 0.56
N LEU A 243 -5.29 -11.75 -0.20
CA LEU A 243 -3.87 -12.03 -0.43
C LEU A 243 -3.05 -12.00 0.87
N ASP A 244 -3.23 -10.97 1.70
CA ASP A 244 -2.54 -10.88 3.00
C ASP A 244 -2.89 -12.09 3.89
N ILE A 245 -4.14 -12.56 3.85
CA ILE A 245 -4.55 -13.78 4.55
C ILE A 245 -3.84 -15.01 3.99
N ALA A 246 -3.84 -15.17 2.67
CA ALA A 246 -3.28 -16.33 1.99
C ALA A 246 -1.76 -16.43 2.19
N ILE A 247 -1.02 -15.34 2.02
CA ILE A 247 0.45 -15.38 1.94
C ILE A 247 1.18 -14.99 3.24
N ASN A 248 0.53 -14.25 4.14
CA ASN A 248 1.13 -13.78 5.40
C ASN A 248 0.49 -14.39 6.66
N LYS A 249 -0.82 -14.67 6.65
CA LYS A 249 -1.54 -15.16 7.84
C LYS A 249 -1.83 -16.66 7.81
N GLY A 250 -1.30 -17.38 6.83
CA GLY A 250 -1.46 -18.83 6.71
C GLY A 250 -2.92 -19.26 6.55
N GLY A 251 -3.73 -18.46 5.85
CA GLY A 251 -5.14 -18.73 5.63
C GLY A 251 -6.06 -18.39 6.81
N ILE A 252 -5.53 -17.75 7.87
CA ILE A 252 -6.30 -17.41 9.07
C ILE A 252 -6.78 -15.95 8.97
N GLY A 253 -8.08 -15.75 8.76
CA GLY A 253 -8.70 -14.43 8.72
C GLY A 253 -10.11 -14.47 8.11
N GLU A 254 -10.73 -13.30 7.98
CA GLU A 254 -11.97 -13.14 7.22
C GLU A 254 -11.62 -12.96 5.74
N ASP A 255 -11.88 -13.99 4.95
CA ASP A 255 -11.64 -14.03 3.52
C ASP A 255 -12.89 -13.58 2.74
N ASN A 256 -12.71 -12.71 1.75
CA ASN A 256 -13.77 -12.23 0.88
C ASN A 256 -13.95 -13.12 -0.36
N GLY A 257 -12.98 -13.98 -0.66
CA GLY A 257 -13.01 -14.97 -1.73
C GLY A 257 -12.56 -14.45 -3.10
N PHE A 258 -11.77 -13.38 -3.18
CA PHE A 258 -11.35 -12.78 -4.46
C PHE A 258 -9.94 -13.18 -4.92
N SER A 259 -9.14 -13.80 -4.07
CA SER A 259 -7.78 -14.25 -4.40
C SER A 259 -7.76 -15.66 -4.99
N TYR A 260 -7.12 -15.83 -6.15
CA TYR A 260 -6.78 -17.14 -6.69
C TYR A 260 -5.84 -17.89 -5.75
N GLN A 261 -4.81 -17.22 -5.21
CA GLN A 261 -3.86 -17.83 -4.27
C GLN A 261 -4.55 -18.35 -3.00
N GLY A 262 -5.65 -17.71 -2.57
CA GLY A 262 -6.47 -18.10 -1.43
C GLY A 262 -7.59 -19.10 -1.72
N ASP A 263 -7.69 -19.65 -2.94
CA ASP A 263 -8.83 -20.51 -3.37
C ASP A 263 -10.20 -19.80 -3.30
N GLY A 264 -10.20 -18.50 -3.62
CA GLY A 264 -11.38 -17.65 -3.56
C GLY A 264 -12.48 -18.05 -4.55
N GLU A 265 -13.69 -18.18 -4.02
CA GLU A 265 -14.91 -18.55 -4.77
C GLU A 265 -15.47 -17.44 -5.69
N LYS A 266 -14.97 -16.21 -5.59
CA LYS A 266 -15.41 -15.01 -6.34
C LYS A 266 -14.34 -14.48 -7.30
N THR A 267 -13.32 -15.28 -7.58
CA THR A 267 -12.28 -14.95 -8.56
C THR A 267 -12.84 -14.68 -9.96
N GLU A 268 -13.85 -15.46 -10.39
CA GLU A 268 -14.55 -15.27 -11.67
C GLU A 268 -15.34 -13.95 -11.70
N GLU A 269 -16.00 -13.56 -10.60
CA GLU A 269 -16.73 -12.30 -10.49
C GLU A 269 -15.80 -11.10 -10.73
N LEU A 270 -14.63 -11.11 -10.07
CA LEU A 270 -13.63 -10.09 -10.24
C LEU A 270 -13.08 -10.06 -11.68
N GLN A 271 -12.79 -11.22 -12.24
CA GLN A 271 -12.27 -11.30 -13.60
C GLN A 271 -13.27 -10.73 -14.62
N VAL A 272 -14.55 -11.08 -14.50
CA VAL A 272 -15.61 -10.55 -15.36
C VAL A 272 -15.71 -9.04 -15.26
N PHE A 273 -15.58 -8.46 -14.06
CA PHE A 273 -15.57 -7.01 -13.88
C PHE A 273 -14.39 -6.35 -14.62
N ILE A 274 -13.18 -6.89 -14.45
CA ILE A 274 -11.96 -6.39 -15.11
C ILE A 274 -12.08 -6.51 -16.63
N ASP A 275 -12.47 -7.67 -17.14
CA ASP A 275 -12.59 -7.94 -18.58
C ASP A 275 -13.64 -7.04 -19.22
N SER A 276 -14.80 -6.88 -18.56
CA SER A 276 -15.88 -6.01 -19.04
C SER A 276 -15.45 -4.54 -19.11
N TYR A 277 -14.63 -4.09 -18.15
CA TYR A 277 -14.12 -2.73 -18.13
C TYR A 277 -13.18 -2.45 -19.32
N PHE A 278 -12.28 -3.40 -19.62
CA PHE A 278 -11.33 -3.26 -20.73
C PHE A 278 -11.88 -3.71 -22.09
N GLY A 279 -13.07 -4.30 -22.13
CA GLY A 279 -13.76 -4.70 -23.36
C GLY A 279 -13.24 -6.02 -23.97
N PHE A 280 -12.82 -6.95 -23.12
CA PHE A 280 -12.43 -8.31 -23.51
C PHE A 280 -13.61 -9.29 -23.53
#